data_AF-L0EJQ6-F1
#
_entry.id   AF-L0EJQ6-F1
#
_cell.length_a   1.000
_cell.length_b   1.000
_cell.length_c   1.000
_cell.angle_alpha   90.00
_cell.angle_beta   90.00
_cell.angle_gamma   90.00
#
_symmetry.space_group_name_H-M   'P 1'
#
loop_
_entity.id
_entity.type
_entity.pdbx_description
1 polymer ?
#
loop_
_entity_poly.entity_id
_entity_poly.type
_entity_poly.pdbx_seq_one_letter_code
_entity_poly.pdbx_strand_id
1 'polypeptide(L)'
;MHDDAAELLTREEIEEARKEEMRELLIEAFDGKSVLYEIYKKRGWLDRLFTDKILSMDKNALYTSSQVAEICETHDYVIKNKRRELIDYVKPIQMGEGNAKVYKHNYISVFKLKMIHGLTGEGSEYTIPELKELIYGGTTKITSSENARSSESNDLLFQIMKKMEQFEKFHQLIVSGEFFAAVEEKATLAAQKALMPSHQEEVKKEVLELYDKITGPETSIDEKQLLMARFAELESGNPEQRFFIQMYRTAAEDRLNKFKQDERELHIRKVKEKIIDLFEAYENAKSDNERDIIREQLNKITTEHPDLSFEIRYWFSTIGKEKKKKSFWKRIFS
;
A
#
# COMPACT_ATOMS: atom_id res chain seq x y z
N MET A 1 -46.19 -27.89 -20.76
CA MET A 1 -45.92 -26.45 -20.91
C MET A 1 -44.65 -26.20 -20.13
N HIS A 2 -43.53 -26.17 -20.85
CA HIS A 2 -42.24 -25.77 -20.30
C HIS A 2 -42.24 -24.24 -20.27
N ASP A 3 -42.49 -23.65 -19.10
CA ASP A 3 -42.09 -22.28 -18.85
C ASP A 3 -40.61 -22.33 -18.46
N ASP A 4 -39.76 -22.33 -19.49
CA ASP A 4 -38.36 -21.91 -19.37
C ASP A 4 -38.37 -20.38 -19.19
N ALA A 5 -38.71 -19.94 -17.98
CA ALA A 5 -38.44 -18.59 -17.54
C ALA A 5 -36.92 -18.48 -17.34
N ALA A 6 -36.20 -18.16 -18.42
CA ALA A 6 -34.83 -17.70 -18.34
C ALA A 6 -34.80 -16.49 -17.40
N GLU A 7 -34.32 -16.70 -16.18
CA GLU A 7 -33.96 -15.63 -15.24
C GLU A 7 -33.06 -14.64 -15.98
N LEU A 8 -33.62 -13.48 -16.33
CA LEU A 8 -32.88 -12.37 -16.88
C LEU A 8 -32.00 -11.80 -15.76
N LEU A 9 -30.84 -12.41 -15.57
CA LEU A 9 -29.79 -11.88 -14.70
C LEU A 9 -29.57 -10.41 -15.06
N THR A 10 -29.64 -9.56 -14.05
CA THR A 10 -29.34 -8.14 -14.22
C THR A 10 -27.88 -7.97 -14.64
N ARG A 11 -27.56 -6.84 -15.29
CA ARG A 11 -26.17 -6.56 -15.72
C ARG A 11 -25.19 -6.58 -14.54
N GLU A 12 -25.65 -6.20 -13.36
CA GLU A 12 -24.86 -6.19 -12.12
C GLU A 12 -24.56 -7.62 -11.65
N GLU A 13 -25.56 -8.51 -11.64
CA GLU A 13 -25.37 -9.92 -11.26
C GLU A 13 -24.44 -10.67 -12.21
N ILE A 14 -24.51 -10.37 -13.52
CA ILE A 14 -23.59 -10.95 -14.51
C ILE A 14 -22.14 -10.46 -14.26
N GLU A 15 -21.97 -9.20 -13.87
CA GLU A 15 -20.65 -8.64 -13.58
C GLU A 15 -20.07 -9.21 -12.28
N GLU A 16 -20.88 -9.33 -11.23
CA GLU A 16 -20.48 -9.96 -9.96
C GLU A 16 -20.10 -11.44 -10.15
N ALA A 17 -20.91 -12.20 -10.90
CA ALA A 17 -20.61 -13.60 -11.21
C ALA A 17 -19.27 -13.74 -11.96
N ARG A 18 -18.97 -12.82 -12.89
CA ARG A 18 -17.70 -12.81 -13.63
C ARG A 18 -16.51 -12.46 -12.72
N LYS A 19 -16.69 -11.53 -11.78
CA LYS A 19 -15.66 -11.18 -10.79
C LYS A 19 -15.37 -12.36 -9.87
N GLU A 20 -16.40 -13.09 -9.45
CA GLU A 20 -16.23 -14.29 -8.60
C GLU A 20 -15.56 -15.43 -9.38
N GLU A 21 -15.91 -15.67 -10.65
CA GLU A 21 -15.19 -16.63 -11.51
C GLU A 21 -13.69 -16.29 -11.58
N MET A 22 -13.34 -15.02 -11.78
CA MET A 22 -11.94 -14.59 -11.80
C MET A 22 -11.26 -14.80 -10.44
N ARG A 23 -11.97 -14.54 -9.33
CA ARG A 23 -11.45 -14.80 -7.98
C ARG A 23 -11.13 -16.27 -7.80
N GLU A 24 -12.05 -17.16 -8.13
CA GLU A 24 -11.86 -18.61 -8.02
C GLU A 24 -10.69 -19.10 -8.88
N LEU A 25 -10.59 -18.65 -10.13
CA LEU A 25 -9.48 -18.98 -11.02
C LEU A 25 -8.12 -18.56 -10.44
N LEU A 26 -8.05 -17.38 -9.84
CA LEU A 26 -6.83 -16.90 -9.18
C LEU A 26 -6.53 -17.69 -7.91
N ILE A 27 -7.54 -18.03 -7.09
CA ILE A 27 -7.34 -18.90 -5.92
C ILE A 27 -6.79 -20.26 -6.37
N GLU A 28 -7.41 -20.92 -7.34
CA GLU A 28 -6.98 -22.23 -7.83
C GLU A 28 -5.54 -22.22 -8.40
N ALA A 29 -5.17 -21.12 -9.07
CA ALA A 29 -3.86 -20.96 -9.66
C ALA A 29 -2.74 -20.78 -8.61
N PHE A 30 -3.05 -20.19 -7.45
CA PHE A 30 -2.03 -19.72 -6.50
C PHE A 30 -2.09 -20.36 -5.11
N ASP A 31 -3.25 -20.81 -4.64
CA ASP A 31 -3.42 -21.42 -3.31
C ASP A 31 -2.63 -22.74 -3.21
N GLY A 32 -1.82 -22.87 -2.15
CA GLY A 32 -0.91 -24.00 -1.96
C GLY A 32 0.25 -24.11 -2.96
N LYS A 33 0.30 -23.26 -4.01
CA LYS A 33 1.30 -23.32 -5.09
C LYS A 33 2.27 -22.14 -5.07
N SER A 34 1.86 -20.99 -4.57
CA SER A 34 2.66 -19.76 -4.59
C SER A 34 3.06 -19.33 -3.18
N VAL A 35 4.36 -19.30 -2.92
CA VAL A 35 4.93 -18.83 -1.64
C VAL A 35 4.44 -17.42 -1.31
N LEU A 36 4.38 -16.52 -2.30
CA LEU A 36 3.90 -15.16 -2.08
C LEU A 36 2.42 -15.13 -1.68
N TYR A 37 1.60 -15.97 -2.31
CA TYR A 37 0.16 -16.03 -2.03
C TYR A 37 -0.10 -16.54 -0.60
N GLU A 38 0.67 -17.54 -0.16
CA GLU A 38 0.61 -18.07 1.21
C GLU A 38 0.96 -17.02 2.27
N ILE A 39 1.85 -16.08 1.97
CA ILE A 39 2.15 -14.96 2.88
C ILE A 39 0.91 -14.08 3.07
N TYR A 40 0.21 -13.73 1.99
CA TYR A 40 -1.03 -12.95 2.06
C TYR A 40 -2.13 -13.70 2.82
N LYS A 41 -2.30 -15.00 2.55
CA LYS A 41 -3.29 -15.84 3.23
C LYS A 41 -3.05 -15.92 4.73
N LYS A 42 -1.81 -16.22 5.17
CA LYS A 42 -1.46 -16.34 6.59
C LYS A 42 -1.63 -15.03 7.38
N ARG A 43 -1.49 -13.88 6.71
CA ARG A 43 -1.60 -12.56 7.31
C ARG A 43 -3.02 -11.98 7.24
N GLY A 44 -3.96 -12.66 6.60
CA GLY A 44 -5.31 -12.14 6.37
C GLY A 44 -5.34 -10.91 5.47
N TRP A 45 -4.46 -10.83 4.46
CA TRP A 45 -4.31 -9.68 3.55
C TRP A 45 -4.84 -9.94 2.15
N LEU A 46 -5.62 -11.01 1.93
CA LEU A 46 -6.12 -11.39 0.61
C LEU A 46 -6.97 -10.29 -0.05
N ASP A 47 -7.72 -9.52 0.74
CA ASP A 47 -8.54 -8.40 0.25
C ASP A 47 -7.72 -7.33 -0.48
N ARG A 48 -6.42 -7.20 -0.16
CA ARG A 48 -5.51 -6.28 -0.85
C ARG A 48 -5.12 -6.75 -2.26
N LEU A 49 -5.25 -8.05 -2.54
CA LEU A 49 -4.95 -8.64 -3.84
C LEU A 49 -6.16 -8.63 -4.77
N PHE A 50 -7.35 -8.91 -4.24
CA PHE A 50 -8.58 -9.04 -5.00
C PHE A 50 -9.31 -7.69 -5.15
N THR A 51 -8.62 -6.70 -5.73
CA THR A 51 -9.24 -5.40 -6.04
C THR A 51 -10.17 -5.53 -7.25
N ASP A 52 -11.11 -4.58 -7.39
CA ASP A 52 -12.04 -4.56 -8.53
C ASP A 52 -11.33 -4.67 -9.87
N LYS A 53 -10.21 -3.96 -10.06
CA LYS A 53 -9.44 -4.00 -11.31
C LYS A 53 -8.81 -5.37 -11.60
N ILE A 54 -8.42 -6.09 -10.54
CA ILE A 54 -7.88 -7.45 -10.66
C ILE A 54 -9.00 -8.43 -11.01
N LEU A 55 -10.16 -8.30 -10.37
CA LEU A 55 -11.30 -9.18 -10.61
C LEU A 55 -11.99 -8.92 -11.96
N SER A 56 -11.93 -7.70 -12.46
CA SER A 56 -12.46 -7.32 -13.78
C SER A 56 -11.54 -7.66 -14.96
N MET A 57 -10.43 -8.37 -14.73
CA MET A 57 -9.56 -8.80 -15.83
C MET A 57 -10.28 -9.79 -16.77
N ASP A 58 -9.93 -9.74 -18.05
CA ASP A 58 -10.23 -10.80 -19.01
C ASP A 58 -9.14 -11.90 -18.94
N LYS A 59 -9.57 -13.15 -18.74
CA LYS A 59 -8.73 -14.35 -18.67
C LYS A 59 -7.95 -14.62 -19.96
N ASN A 60 -8.51 -14.23 -21.11
CA ASN A 60 -7.94 -14.50 -22.43
C ASN A 60 -7.12 -13.33 -22.99
N ALA A 61 -7.15 -12.17 -22.33
CA ALA A 61 -6.46 -10.98 -22.81
C ALA A 61 -4.96 -10.94 -22.45
N LEU A 62 -4.20 -10.19 -23.25
CA LEU A 62 -2.79 -9.90 -23.02
C LEU A 62 -2.56 -8.40 -22.80
N TYR A 63 -2.08 -8.05 -21.61
CA TYR A 63 -1.89 -6.69 -21.14
C TYR A 63 -0.48 -6.18 -21.42
N THR A 64 -0.37 -4.92 -21.83
CA THR A 64 0.90 -4.17 -21.88
C THR A 64 1.33 -3.72 -20.49
N SER A 65 2.60 -3.35 -20.31
CA SER A 65 3.09 -2.85 -19.00
C SER A 65 2.28 -1.66 -18.46
N SER A 66 1.83 -0.76 -19.33
CA SER A 66 0.98 0.37 -18.94
C SER A 66 -0.38 -0.08 -18.42
N GLN A 67 -1.02 -1.04 -19.09
CA GLN A 67 -2.31 -1.61 -18.64
C GLN A 67 -2.14 -2.40 -17.34
N VAL A 68 -1.04 -3.14 -17.20
CA VAL A 68 -0.73 -3.83 -15.93
C VAL A 68 -0.55 -2.85 -14.78
N ALA A 69 0.09 -1.71 -15.03
CA ALA A 69 0.27 -0.67 -14.03
C ALA A 69 -1.07 -0.06 -13.59
N GLU A 70 -1.97 0.19 -14.55
CA GLU A 70 -3.33 0.63 -14.27
C GLU A 70 -4.13 -0.39 -13.44
N ILE A 71 -4.05 -1.67 -13.79
CA ILE A 71 -4.69 -2.78 -13.06
C ILE A 71 -4.12 -2.93 -11.65
N CYS A 72 -2.80 -2.81 -11.51
CA CYS A 72 -2.11 -2.91 -10.22
C CYS A 72 -2.18 -1.63 -9.38
N GLU A 73 -2.79 -0.56 -9.90
CA GLU A 73 -2.92 0.76 -9.25
C GLU A 73 -1.57 1.42 -8.93
N THR A 74 -0.62 1.34 -9.87
CA THR A 74 0.75 1.87 -9.71
C THR A 74 1.25 2.51 -11.01
N HIS A 75 2.42 3.14 -10.97
CA HIS A 75 3.08 3.67 -12.16
C HIS A 75 3.77 2.59 -13.01
N ASP A 76 3.79 2.81 -14.34
CA ASP A 76 4.37 1.88 -15.33
C ASP A 76 5.86 1.56 -15.08
N TYR A 77 6.65 2.54 -14.63
CA TYR A 77 8.07 2.33 -14.31
C TYR A 77 8.26 1.33 -13.15
N VAL A 78 7.34 1.29 -12.18
CA VAL A 78 7.38 0.37 -11.04
C VAL A 78 7.17 -1.06 -11.53
N ILE A 79 6.17 -1.28 -12.40
CA ILE A 79 5.91 -2.59 -13.00
C ILE A 79 7.10 -3.05 -13.84
N LYS A 80 7.66 -2.16 -14.67
CA LYS A 80 8.83 -2.46 -15.50
C LYS A 80 10.04 -2.88 -14.65
N ASN A 81 10.30 -2.17 -13.56
CA ASN A 81 11.40 -2.48 -12.65
C ASN A 81 11.17 -3.82 -11.93
N LYS A 82 10.01 -4.03 -11.30
CA LYS A 82 9.68 -5.28 -10.60
C LYS A 82 9.71 -6.50 -11.53
N ARG A 83 9.18 -6.35 -12.77
CA ARG A 83 9.28 -7.38 -13.81
C ARG A 83 10.72 -7.67 -14.19
N ARG A 84 11.56 -6.66 -14.38
CA ARG A 84 12.98 -6.86 -14.74
C ARG A 84 13.70 -7.67 -13.67
N GLU A 85 13.45 -7.34 -12.40
CA GLU A 85 14.10 -8.02 -11.28
C GLU A 85 13.62 -9.47 -11.07
N LEU A 86 12.34 -9.75 -11.34
CA LEU A 86 11.69 -11.04 -11.06
C LEU A 86 11.12 -11.70 -12.32
N ILE A 87 11.82 -11.56 -13.45
CA ILE A 87 11.33 -11.98 -14.78
C ILE A 87 10.99 -13.47 -14.82
N ASP A 88 11.81 -14.32 -14.19
CA ASP A 88 11.64 -15.78 -14.19
C ASP A 88 10.46 -16.24 -13.32
N TYR A 89 10.06 -15.43 -12.34
CA TYR A 89 8.87 -15.71 -11.54
C TYR A 89 7.61 -15.19 -12.23
N VAL A 90 7.64 -13.96 -12.74
CA VAL A 90 6.51 -13.29 -13.39
C VAL A 90 6.14 -14.00 -14.70
N LYS A 91 7.13 -14.49 -15.46
CA LYS A 91 6.97 -15.22 -16.74
C LYS A 91 6.04 -14.50 -17.74
N PRO A 92 6.33 -13.24 -18.12
CA PRO A 92 5.57 -12.58 -19.18
C PRO A 92 5.84 -13.22 -20.55
N ILE A 93 4.91 -13.03 -21.48
CA ILE A 93 5.10 -13.40 -22.88
C ILE A 93 5.98 -12.34 -23.53
N GLN A 94 7.17 -12.74 -23.99
CA GLN A 94 8.08 -11.87 -24.71
C GLN A 94 7.77 -11.91 -26.21
N MET A 95 7.57 -10.74 -26.82
CA MET A 95 7.39 -10.57 -28.25
C MET A 95 8.51 -9.70 -28.83
N GLY A 96 9.01 -10.05 -30.01
CA GLY A 96 10.09 -9.34 -30.70
C GLY A 96 11.51 -9.76 -30.28
N GLU A 97 12.49 -9.29 -31.05
CA GLU A 97 13.91 -9.64 -30.91
C GLU A 97 14.79 -8.41 -30.57
N GLY A 98 15.93 -8.65 -29.93
CA GLY A 98 16.93 -7.62 -29.62
C GLY A 98 16.44 -6.51 -28.68
N ASN A 99 16.55 -5.25 -29.11
CA ASN A 99 16.18 -4.06 -28.34
C ASN A 99 14.69 -3.69 -28.44
N ALA A 100 13.91 -4.38 -29.28
CA ALA A 100 12.47 -4.13 -29.48
C ALA A 100 11.59 -5.11 -28.68
N LYS A 101 12.12 -5.69 -27.59
CA LYS A 101 11.38 -6.65 -26.75
C LYS A 101 10.17 -5.98 -26.09
N VAL A 102 8.98 -6.42 -26.48
CA VAL A 102 7.72 -6.03 -25.84
C VAL A 102 7.28 -7.19 -24.95
N TYR A 103 7.01 -6.88 -23.68
CA TYR A 103 6.47 -7.86 -22.73
C TYR A 103 4.96 -7.69 -22.62
N LYS A 104 4.26 -8.81 -22.81
CA LYS A 104 2.82 -8.94 -22.64
C LYS A 104 2.51 -9.85 -21.45
N HIS A 105 1.46 -9.53 -20.73
CA HIS A 105 1.12 -10.17 -19.47
C HIS A 105 -0.28 -10.79 -19.57
N ASN A 106 -0.43 -12.06 -19.17
CA ASN A 106 -1.74 -12.66 -18.92
C ASN A 106 -2.17 -12.41 -17.46
N TYR A 107 -3.42 -12.74 -17.13
CA TYR A 107 -3.99 -12.52 -15.78
C TYR A 107 -3.12 -13.12 -14.65
N ILE A 108 -2.51 -14.30 -14.85
CA ILE A 108 -1.58 -14.93 -13.89
C ILE A 108 -0.36 -14.04 -13.64
N SER A 109 0.30 -13.58 -14.70
CA SER A 109 1.50 -12.74 -14.60
C SER A 109 1.18 -11.36 -14.02
N VAL A 110 -0.02 -10.83 -14.28
CA VAL A 110 -0.52 -9.59 -13.66
C VAL A 110 -0.74 -9.79 -12.16
N PHE A 111 -1.38 -10.89 -11.77
CA PHE A 111 -1.62 -11.19 -10.36
C PHE A 111 -0.32 -11.42 -9.57
N LYS A 112 0.69 -12.05 -10.19
CA LYS A 112 2.05 -12.14 -9.64
C LYS A 112 2.66 -10.77 -9.39
N LEU A 113 2.51 -9.84 -10.35
CA LEU A 113 2.99 -8.47 -10.19
C LEU A 113 2.22 -7.71 -9.09
N LYS A 114 0.91 -7.95 -8.93
CA LYS A 114 0.12 -7.40 -7.82
C LYS A 114 0.64 -7.90 -6.46
N MET A 115 0.91 -9.21 -6.33
CA MET A 115 1.50 -9.78 -5.10
C MET A 115 2.89 -9.21 -4.80
N ILE A 116 3.77 -9.14 -5.81
CA ILE A 116 5.08 -8.51 -5.62
C ILE A 116 4.89 -7.06 -5.21
N HIS A 117 4.04 -6.32 -5.91
CA HIS A 117 3.82 -4.90 -5.65
C HIS A 117 3.33 -4.65 -4.22
N GLY A 118 2.31 -5.37 -3.75
CA GLY A 118 1.78 -5.17 -2.40
C GLY A 118 2.74 -5.61 -1.29
N LEU A 119 3.67 -6.55 -1.54
CA LEU A 119 4.71 -6.93 -0.57
C LEU A 119 5.93 -6.01 -0.57
N THR A 120 6.12 -5.19 -1.62
CA THR A 120 7.31 -4.32 -1.80
C THR A 120 6.93 -2.86 -2.14
N GLY A 121 5.72 -2.43 -1.76
CA GLY A 121 5.20 -1.07 -1.97
C GLY A 121 5.59 -0.09 -0.86
N GLU A 122 5.01 1.11 -0.85
CA GLU A 122 5.21 2.07 0.23
C GLU A 122 4.67 1.50 1.56
N GLY A 123 5.49 1.53 2.62
CA GLY A 123 5.14 0.96 3.93
C GLY A 123 5.18 -0.58 4.00
N SER A 124 5.85 -1.24 3.05
CA SER A 124 5.90 -2.70 2.99
C SER A 124 7.06 -3.30 3.79
N GLU A 125 6.89 -4.57 4.17
CA GLU A 125 7.83 -5.31 5.03
C GLU A 125 8.92 -6.06 4.27
N TYR A 126 8.79 -6.17 2.93
CA TYR A 126 9.73 -6.93 2.14
C TYR A 126 10.39 -6.05 1.09
N THR A 127 11.67 -6.32 0.88
CA THR A 127 12.48 -5.80 -0.22
C THR A 127 12.47 -6.78 -1.39
N ILE A 128 12.80 -6.30 -2.59
CA ILE A 128 12.89 -7.17 -3.77
C ILE A 128 13.92 -8.31 -3.59
N PRO A 129 15.11 -8.09 -2.98
CA PRO A 129 16.03 -9.17 -2.65
C PRO A 129 15.43 -10.23 -1.72
N GLU A 130 14.71 -9.85 -0.66
CA GLU A 130 14.07 -10.80 0.24
C GLU A 130 12.99 -11.63 -0.46
N LEU A 131 12.21 -11.01 -1.37
CA LEU A 131 11.27 -11.77 -2.21
C LEU A 131 12.00 -12.76 -3.13
N LYS A 132 13.16 -12.40 -3.69
CA LYS A 132 13.98 -13.33 -4.49
C LYS A 132 14.41 -14.53 -3.65
N GLU A 133 14.86 -14.30 -2.43
CA GLU A 133 15.23 -15.39 -1.51
C GLU A 133 14.03 -16.27 -1.14
N LEU A 134 12.84 -15.71 -0.94
CA LEU A 134 11.65 -16.50 -0.64
C LEU A 134 11.19 -17.34 -1.84
N ILE A 135 11.29 -16.80 -3.05
CA ILE A 135 10.84 -17.46 -4.28
C ILE A 135 11.85 -18.53 -4.74
N TYR A 136 13.15 -18.24 -4.65
CA TYR A 136 14.22 -19.06 -5.23
C TYR A 136 15.13 -19.72 -4.19
N GLY A 137 15.24 -19.15 -2.98
CA GLY A 137 16.10 -19.65 -1.90
C GLY A 137 15.59 -20.93 -1.22
N GLY A 138 14.35 -21.34 -1.50
CA GLY A 138 13.81 -22.64 -1.09
C GLY A 138 14.51 -23.86 -1.71
N THR A 139 15.51 -23.68 -2.59
CA THR A 139 16.27 -24.79 -3.21
C THR A 139 17.75 -24.86 -2.80
N THR A 140 18.26 -24.00 -1.93
CA THR A 140 19.67 -24.10 -1.48
C THR A 140 19.85 -23.65 -0.02
N LYS A 141 19.51 -24.54 0.91
CA LYS A 141 20.16 -24.71 2.23
C LYS A 141 19.56 -25.93 2.96
N ILE A 142 19.96 -27.12 2.50
CA ILE A 142 20.21 -28.24 3.40
C ILE A 142 21.72 -28.47 3.33
N THR A 143 22.46 -27.82 4.22
CA THR A 143 23.74 -28.37 4.64
C THR A 143 23.46 -29.54 5.58
N SER A 144 24.20 -30.62 5.35
CA SER A 144 24.41 -31.79 6.21
C SER A 144 23.21 -32.72 6.44
N SER A 145 23.05 -33.70 5.56
CA SER A 145 23.42 -35.09 5.89
C SER A 145 23.23 -35.98 4.65
N GLU A 146 24.27 -36.71 4.31
CA GLU A 146 24.23 -37.84 3.38
C GLU A 146 23.16 -38.85 3.80
N ASN A 147 22.60 -39.57 2.82
CA ASN A 147 21.67 -40.70 2.91
C ASN A 147 20.18 -40.39 3.11
N ALA A 148 19.45 -40.17 2.02
CA ALA A 148 18.02 -40.48 1.96
C ALA A 148 17.57 -40.71 0.52
N ARG A 149 17.89 -41.89 -0.03
CA ARG A 149 17.20 -42.42 -1.23
C ARG A 149 16.45 -43.73 -0.94
N SER A 150 16.06 -43.94 0.32
CA SER A 150 15.28 -45.13 0.71
C SER A 150 14.30 -44.96 1.88
N SER A 151 13.98 -43.73 2.36
CA SER A 151 13.15 -43.56 3.58
C SER A 151 11.68 -43.18 3.38
N GLU A 152 11.22 -42.82 2.16
CA GLU A 152 9.84 -42.31 1.96
C GLU A 152 8.74 -43.29 2.43
N SER A 153 9.02 -44.61 2.42
CA SER A 153 8.06 -45.62 2.88
C SER A 153 8.04 -45.82 4.40
N ASN A 154 9.17 -45.62 5.09
CA ASN A 154 9.28 -45.76 6.55
C ASN A 154 8.81 -44.49 7.28
N ASP A 155 9.04 -43.31 6.70
CA ASP A 155 8.57 -42.05 7.28
C ASP A 155 7.04 -41.92 7.24
N LEU A 156 6.40 -42.44 6.19
CA LEU A 156 4.95 -42.50 6.11
C LEU A 156 4.36 -43.41 7.19
N LEU A 157 4.98 -44.58 7.42
CA LEU A 157 4.53 -45.53 8.43
C LEU A 157 4.72 -44.98 9.86
N PHE A 158 5.81 -44.26 10.11
CA PHE A 158 6.06 -43.59 11.39
C PHE A 158 5.09 -42.42 11.63
N GLN A 159 4.73 -41.67 10.59
CA GLN A 159 3.68 -40.63 10.68
C GLN A 159 2.31 -41.23 10.95
N ILE A 160 1.98 -42.37 10.33
CA ILE A 160 0.72 -43.09 10.57
C ILE A 160 0.66 -43.60 12.01
N MET A 161 1.74 -44.21 12.51
CA MET A 161 1.81 -44.67 13.91
C MET A 161 1.68 -43.51 14.90
N LYS A 162 2.35 -42.39 14.64
CA LYS A 162 2.23 -41.18 15.47
C LYS A 162 0.81 -40.61 15.47
N LYS A 163 0.11 -40.63 14.32
CA LYS A 163 -1.30 -40.23 14.23
C LYS A 163 -2.24 -41.20 14.95
N MET A 164 -1.97 -42.50 14.89
CA MET A 164 -2.74 -43.50 15.64
C MET A 164 -2.55 -43.34 17.15
N GLU A 165 -1.33 -43.11 17.63
CA GLU A 165 -1.07 -42.87 19.05
C GLU A 165 -1.76 -41.59 19.55
N GLN A 166 -1.77 -40.53 18.73
CA GLN A 166 -2.52 -39.30 19.02
C GLN A 166 -4.03 -39.53 19.03
N PHE A 167 -4.55 -40.35 18.11
CA PHE A 167 -5.96 -40.71 18.04
C PHE A 167 -6.38 -41.54 19.26
N GLU A 168 -5.54 -42.45 19.74
CA GLU A 168 -5.82 -43.27 20.91
C GLU A 168 -5.80 -42.45 22.21
N LYS A 169 -4.86 -41.50 22.33
CA LYS A 169 -4.86 -40.51 23.43
C LYS A 169 -6.10 -39.61 23.38
N PHE A 170 -6.52 -39.19 22.19
CA PHE A 170 -7.73 -38.40 22.01
C PHE A 170 -9.00 -39.19 22.34
N HIS A 171 -9.06 -40.47 21.95
CA HIS A 171 -10.16 -41.36 22.31
C HIS A 171 -10.21 -41.60 23.83
N GLN A 172 -9.07 -41.77 24.50
CA GLN A 172 -9.00 -41.84 25.96
C GLN A 172 -9.46 -40.55 26.64
N LEU A 173 -9.11 -39.37 26.09
CA LEU A 173 -9.59 -38.06 26.56
C LEU A 173 -11.11 -37.87 26.38
N ILE A 174 -11.69 -38.39 25.31
CA ILE A 174 -13.15 -38.38 25.09
C ILE A 174 -13.85 -39.34 26.06
N VAL A 175 -13.33 -40.56 26.21
CA VAL A 175 -13.93 -41.60 27.07
C VAL A 175 -13.81 -41.26 28.57
N SER A 176 -12.76 -40.55 28.97
CA SER A 176 -12.56 -40.10 30.36
C SER A 176 -13.44 -38.92 30.78
N GLY A 177 -14.14 -38.26 29.84
CA GLY A 177 -14.98 -37.10 30.14
C GLY A 177 -14.23 -35.79 30.43
N GLU A 178 -12.90 -35.84 30.59
CA GLU A 178 -12.04 -34.68 30.83
C GLU A 178 -12.05 -33.68 29.65
N PHE A 179 -12.21 -34.19 28.43
CA PHE A 179 -12.32 -33.35 27.23
C PHE A 179 -13.53 -32.41 27.31
N PHE A 180 -14.70 -32.92 27.70
CA PHE A 180 -15.92 -32.12 27.76
C PHE A 180 -15.87 -31.11 28.91
N ALA A 181 -15.30 -31.47 30.06
CA ALA A 181 -15.08 -30.56 31.17
C ALA A 181 -14.15 -29.39 30.78
N ALA A 182 -13.05 -29.67 30.07
CA ALA A 182 -12.12 -28.64 29.59
C ALA A 182 -12.73 -27.74 28.48
N VAL A 183 -13.62 -28.30 27.66
CA VAL A 183 -14.37 -27.53 26.64
C VAL A 183 -15.41 -26.64 27.30
N GLU A 184 -16.10 -27.11 28.32
CA GLU A 184 -17.10 -26.35 29.09
C GLU A 184 -16.46 -25.19 29.87
N GLU A 185 -15.29 -25.42 30.49
CA GLU A 185 -14.50 -24.37 31.13
C GLU A 185 -14.03 -23.29 30.13
N LYS A 186 -13.59 -23.69 28.94
CA LYS A 186 -13.21 -22.73 27.89
C LYS A 186 -14.41 -21.97 27.30
N ALA A 187 -15.56 -22.64 27.15
CA ALA A 187 -16.77 -22.02 26.66
C ALA A 187 -17.34 -21.00 27.66
N THR A 188 -17.28 -21.32 28.96
CA THR A 188 -17.71 -20.41 30.03
C THR A 188 -16.78 -19.20 30.15
N LEU A 189 -15.45 -19.38 30.07
CA LEU A 189 -14.50 -18.26 29.99
C LEU A 189 -14.73 -17.37 28.76
N ALA A 190 -15.01 -17.95 27.60
CA ALA A 190 -15.27 -17.19 26.38
C ALA A 190 -16.60 -16.42 26.47
N ALA A 191 -17.65 -17.03 27.01
CA ALA A 191 -18.93 -16.38 27.25
C ALA A 191 -18.83 -15.25 28.29
N GLN A 192 -18.07 -15.46 29.36
CA GLN A 192 -17.84 -14.46 30.40
C GLN A 192 -17.04 -13.26 29.88
N LYS A 193 -16.11 -13.49 28.94
CA LYS A 193 -15.36 -12.44 28.24
C LYS A 193 -16.21 -11.66 27.22
N ALA A 194 -17.24 -12.29 26.65
CA ALA A 194 -18.19 -11.64 25.75
C ALA A 194 -19.28 -10.84 26.48
N LEU A 195 -19.51 -11.09 27.77
CA LEU A 195 -20.56 -10.49 28.58
C LEU A 195 -20.12 -9.30 29.44
N MET A 196 -18.83 -8.91 29.43
CA MET A 196 -18.38 -7.68 30.09
C MET A 196 -18.58 -6.47 29.16
N PRO A 197 -19.35 -5.44 29.56
CA PRO A 197 -19.44 -4.19 28.81
C PRO A 197 -18.06 -3.55 28.83
N SER A 198 -17.40 -3.54 27.67
CA SER A 198 -15.96 -3.34 27.64
C SER A 198 -15.62 -1.86 27.76
N HIS A 199 -14.89 -1.49 28.82
CA HIS A 199 -14.08 -0.26 28.87
C HIS A 199 -13.21 -0.13 27.60
N GLN A 200 -12.97 -1.25 26.91
CA GLN A 200 -12.27 -1.31 25.66
C GLN A 200 -12.98 -0.64 24.47
N GLU A 201 -14.32 -0.62 24.44
CA GLU A 201 -15.08 0.07 23.39
C GLU A 201 -15.03 1.59 23.55
N GLU A 202 -15.03 2.09 24.78
CA GLU A 202 -14.92 3.51 25.08
C GLU A 202 -13.57 4.07 24.62
N VAL A 203 -12.47 3.39 24.93
CA VAL A 203 -11.11 3.78 24.50
C VAL A 203 -10.98 3.73 22.98
N LYS A 204 -11.52 2.68 22.34
CA LYS A 204 -11.52 2.59 20.87
C LYS A 204 -12.27 3.75 20.24
N LYS A 205 -13.43 4.11 20.79
CA LYS A 205 -14.22 5.23 20.31
C LYS A 205 -13.46 6.55 20.46
N GLU A 206 -12.83 6.80 21.62
CA GLU A 206 -12.05 8.02 21.85
C GLU A 206 -10.82 8.14 20.92
N VAL A 207 -10.12 7.02 20.66
CA VAL A 207 -9.00 6.95 19.70
C VAL A 207 -9.45 7.28 18.28
N LEU A 208 -10.60 6.75 17.84
CA LEU A 208 -11.16 7.04 16.52
C LEU A 208 -11.60 8.49 16.41
N GLU A 209 -12.30 9.03 17.42
CA GLU A 209 -12.69 10.44 17.44
C GLU A 209 -11.48 11.40 17.40
N LEU A 210 -10.38 11.05 18.07
CA LEU A 210 -9.14 11.83 18.01
C LEU A 210 -8.52 11.80 16.63
N TYR A 211 -8.43 10.61 16.03
CA TYR A 211 -7.92 10.45 14.67
C TYR A 211 -8.75 11.25 13.66
N ASP A 212 -10.08 11.18 13.74
CA ASP A 212 -10.98 11.91 12.85
C ASP A 212 -10.83 13.43 13.01
N LYS A 213 -10.66 13.93 14.24
CA LYS A 213 -10.40 15.36 14.48
C LYS A 213 -9.06 15.83 13.93
N ILE A 214 -8.04 14.97 13.93
CA ILE A 214 -6.71 15.31 13.39
C ILE A 214 -6.70 15.24 11.86
N THR A 215 -7.41 14.27 11.29
CA THR A 215 -7.49 14.10 9.83
C THR A 215 -8.52 15.02 9.17
N GLY A 216 -9.46 15.57 9.96
CA GLY A 216 -10.47 16.50 9.50
C GLY A 216 -9.92 17.81 8.94
N PRO A 217 -10.67 18.46 8.03
CA PRO A 217 -10.28 19.75 7.44
C PRO A 217 -10.53 20.95 8.37
N GLU A 218 -11.32 20.77 9.44
CA GLU A 218 -11.85 21.88 10.26
C GLU A 218 -10.90 22.36 11.36
N THR A 219 -9.85 21.60 11.65
CA THR A 219 -8.89 21.89 12.72
C THR A 219 -7.59 22.48 12.17
N SER A 220 -7.05 23.48 12.86
CA SER A 220 -5.76 24.08 12.51
C SER A 220 -4.59 23.14 12.81
N ILE A 221 -3.43 23.37 12.19
CA ILE A 221 -2.23 22.55 12.43
C ILE A 221 -1.78 22.59 13.89
N ASP A 222 -1.95 23.73 14.57
CA ASP A 222 -1.60 23.88 15.99
C ASP A 222 -2.55 23.10 16.89
N GLU A 223 -3.85 23.13 16.61
CA GLU A 223 -4.83 22.30 17.33
C GLU A 223 -4.60 20.80 17.09
N LYS A 224 -4.24 20.41 15.86
CA LYS A 224 -3.88 19.03 15.53
C LYS A 224 -2.65 18.54 16.32
N GLN A 225 -1.66 19.40 16.54
CA GLN A 225 -0.49 19.08 17.38
C GLN A 225 -0.89 18.91 18.85
N LEU A 226 -1.81 19.73 19.35
CA LEU A 226 -2.31 19.58 20.72
C LEU A 226 -3.08 18.27 20.91
N LEU A 227 -3.92 17.90 19.93
CA LEU A 227 -4.65 16.63 19.94
C LEU A 227 -3.72 15.42 19.89
N MET A 228 -2.57 15.52 19.22
CA MET A 228 -1.55 14.46 19.20
C MET A 228 -0.99 14.13 20.59
N ALA A 229 -0.89 15.12 21.50
CA ALA A 229 -0.44 14.88 22.87
C ALA A 229 -1.40 13.97 23.65
N ARG A 230 -2.70 14.02 23.31
CA ARG A 230 -3.75 13.25 23.98
C ARG A 230 -3.67 11.74 23.72
N PHE A 231 -3.03 11.33 22.62
CA PHE A 231 -2.73 9.91 22.40
C PHE A 231 -1.75 9.35 23.45
N ALA A 232 -0.80 10.14 23.93
CA ALA A 232 0.15 9.68 24.94
C ALA A 232 -0.51 9.50 26.32
N GLU A 233 -1.51 10.33 26.64
CA GLU A 233 -2.33 10.20 27.84
C GLU A 233 -3.18 8.92 27.79
N LEU A 234 -3.82 8.66 26.65
CA LEU A 234 -4.59 7.43 26.44
C LEU A 234 -3.74 6.16 26.48
N GLU A 235 -2.52 6.22 25.93
CA GLU A 235 -1.55 5.12 25.96
C GLU A 235 -1.14 4.78 27.39
N SER A 236 -0.95 5.81 28.23
CA SER A 236 -0.57 5.66 29.64
C SER A 236 -1.72 5.13 30.51
N GLY A 237 -2.96 5.53 30.20
CA GLY A 237 -4.16 5.10 30.91
C GLY A 237 -4.67 3.69 30.54
N ASN A 238 -4.34 3.20 29.33
CA ASN A 238 -4.90 1.95 28.78
C ASN A 238 -3.81 1.06 28.15
N PRO A 239 -2.90 0.49 28.96
CA PRO A 239 -1.74 -0.25 28.47
C PRO A 239 -2.11 -1.50 27.66
N GLU A 240 -3.25 -2.13 27.94
CA GLU A 240 -3.78 -3.27 27.15
C GLU A 240 -4.18 -2.91 25.71
N GLN A 241 -4.40 -1.63 25.41
CA GLN A 241 -4.73 -1.14 24.06
C GLN A 241 -3.58 -0.42 23.36
N ARG A 242 -2.38 -0.45 23.95
CA ARG A 242 -1.21 0.29 23.46
C ARG A 242 -0.97 0.14 21.96
N PHE A 243 -1.04 -1.08 21.44
CA PHE A 243 -0.83 -1.34 20.01
C PHE A 243 -1.85 -0.60 19.12
N PHE A 244 -3.13 -0.63 19.51
CA PHE A 244 -4.21 0.04 18.77
C PHE A 244 -4.02 1.56 18.81
N ILE A 245 -3.76 2.11 20.01
CA ILE A 245 -3.51 3.55 20.20
C ILE A 245 -2.30 4.00 19.38
N GLN A 246 -1.20 3.25 19.40
CA GLN A 246 0.04 3.58 18.70
C GLN A 246 -0.13 3.54 17.18
N MET A 247 -0.90 2.58 16.65
CA MET A 247 -1.21 2.50 15.22
C MET A 247 -1.92 3.77 14.73
N TYR A 248 -2.97 4.22 15.44
CA TYR A 248 -3.70 5.42 15.07
C TYR A 248 -2.91 6.70 15.31
N ARG A 249 -2.11 6.75 16.37
CA ARG A 249 -1.17 7.86 16.62
C ARG A 249 -0.18 8.02 15.46
N THR A 250 0.42 6.92 15.00
CA THR A 250 1.39 6.96 13.89
C THR A 250 0.71 7.42 12.60
N ALA A 251 -0.48 6.88 12.29
CA ALA A 251 -1.24 7.30 11.12
C ALA A 251 -1.67 8.78 11.18
N ALA A 252 -2.03 9.28 12.36
CA ALA A 252 -2.35 10.69 12.59
C ALA A 252 -1.12 11.60 12.42
N GLU A 253 0.05 11.15 12.88
CA GLU A 253 1.33 11.86 12.75
C GLU A 253 1.74 12.00 11.28
N ASP A 254 1.65 10.92 10.50
CA ASP A 254 1.92 10.95 9.05
C ASP A 254 1.00 11.93 8.33
N ARG A 255 -0.29 11.94 8.69
CA ARG A 255 -1.26 12.89 8.15
C ARG A 255 -0.95 14.34 8.52
N LEU A 256 -0.59 14.60 9.77
CA LEU A 256 -0.21 15.93 10.23
C LEU A 256 1.05 16.44 9.51
N ASN A 257 2.05 15.58 9.31
CA ASN A 257 3.26 15.92 8.56
C ASN A 257 2.94 16.26 7.10
N LYS A 258 2.02 15.51 6.48
CA LYS A 258 1.53 15.83 5.15
C LYS A 258 0.83 17.18 5.10
N PHE A 259 -0.06 17.49 6.05
CA PHE A 259 -0.71 18.81 6.11
C PHE A 259 0.29 19.96 6.25
N LYS A 260 1.33 19.80 7.08
CA LYS A 260 2.41 20.79 7.21
C LYS A 260 3.18 20.99 5.92
N GLN A 261 3.45 19.89 5.20
CA GLN A 261 4.12 19.97 3.90
C GLN A 261 3.24 20.67 2.87
N ASP A 262 1.96 20.31 2.77
CA ASP A 262 1.01 20.93 1.84
C ASP A 262 0.84 22.44 2.13
N GLU A 263 0.78 22.84 3.41
CA GLU A 263 0.72 24.26 3.79
C GLU A 263 2.00 25.00 3.40
N ARG A 264 3.17 24.38 3.62
CA ARG A 264 4.46 24.95 3.22
C ARG A 264 4.56 25.09 1.70
N GLU A 265 4.14 24.09 0.94
CA GLU A 265 4.12 24.14 -0.53
C GLU A 265 3.17 25.22 -1.04
N LEU A 266 1.98 25.34 -0.44
CA LEU A 266 1.04 26.40 -0.76
C LEU A 266 1.61 27.79 -0.45
N HIS A 267 2.30 27.94 0.68
CA HIS A 267 2.98 29.18 1.05
C HIS A 267 4.07 29.54 0.02
N ILE A 268 4.93 28.58 -0.34
CA ILE A 268 5.96 28.76 -1.37
C ILE A 268 5.33 29.15 -2.71
N ARG A 269 4.22 28.51 -3.10
CA ARG A 269 3.50 28.85 -4.33
C ARG A 269 3.03 30.30 -4.35
N LYS A 270 2.41 30.76 -3.25
CA LYS A 270 1.96 32.16 -3.10
C LYS A 270 3.12 33.14 -3.15
N VAL A 271 4.26 32.79 -2.54
CA VAL A 271 5.48 33.62 -2.61
C VAL A 271 6.00 33.68 -4.04
N LYS A 272 6.03 32.56 -4.78
CA LYS A 272 6.42 32.52 -6.19
C LYS A 272 5.50 33.36 -7.08
N GLU A 273 4.18 33.26 -6.90
CA GLU A 273 3.20 34.09 -7.60
C GLU A 273 3.45 35.59 -7.34
N LYS A 274 3.63 35.97 -6.07
CA LYS A 274 3.96 37.36 -5.70
C LYS A 274 5.26 37.84 -6.36
N ILE A 275 6.28 36.98 -6.45
CA ILE A 275 7.53 37.33 -7.13
C ILE A 275 7.31 37.53 -8.63
N ILE A 276 6.52 36.67 -9.28
CA ILE A 276 6.16 36.81 -10.70
C ILE A 276 5.42 38.14 -10.92
N ASP A 277 4.42 38.46 -10.10
CA ASP A 277 3.67 39.72 -10.19
C ASP A 277 4.59 40.94 -10.05
N LEU A 278 5.54 40.89 -9.11
CA LEU A 278 6.54 41.95 -8.94
C LEU A 278 7.46 42.06 -10.16
N PHE A 279 7.82 40.95 -10.81
CA PHE A 279 8.61 41.00 -12.03
C PHE A 279 7.85 41.54 -13.23
N GLU A 280 6.58 41.18 -13.39
CA GLU A 280 5.72 41.77 -14.41
C GLU A 280 5.54 43.27 -14.17
N ALA A 281 5.37 43.69 -12.90
CA ALA A 281 5.34 45.10 -12.54
C ALA A 281 6.67 45.80 -12.87
N TYR A 282 7.81 45.15 -12.63
CA TYR A 282 9.13 45.70 -12.95
C TYR A 282 9.34 45.89 -14.46
N GLU A 283 8.91 44.93 -15.30
CA GLU A 283 8.99 45.05 -16.76
C GLU A 283 8.11 46.18 -17.30
N ASN A 284 6.95 46.41 -16.68
CA ASN A 284 5.99 47.43 -17.08
C ASN A 284 6.26 48.81 -16.46
N ALA A 285 7.19 48.91 -15.50
CA ALA A 285 7.55 50.16 -14.84
C ALA A 285 8.13 51.18 -15.82
N LYS A 286 7.62 52.41 -15.75
CA LYS A 286 7.95 53.50 -16.67
C LYS A 286 9.02 54.43 -16.12
N SER A 287 9.23 54.43 -14.80
CA SER A 287 10.26 55.21 -14.14
C SER A 287 11.29 54.34 -13.44
N ASP A 288 12.51 54.86 -13.30
CA ASP A 288 13.56 54.17 -12.54
C ASP A 288 13.24 54.13 -11.04
N ASN A 289 12.48 55.11 -10.53
CA ASN A 289 12.01 55.11 -9.15
C ASN A 289 11.02 53.96 -8.87
N GLU A 290 10.09 53.68 -9.78
CA GLU A 290 9.19 52.51 -9.68
C GLU A 290 9.98 51.19 -9.69
N ARG A 291 11.02 51.11 -10.53
CA ARG A 291 11.89 49.92 -10.61
C ARG A 291 12.68 49.69 -9.32
N ASP A 292 13.16 50.76 -8.70
CA ASP A 292 13.91 50.65 -7.44
C ASP A 292 13.03 50.25 -6.26
N ILE A 293 11.79 50.74 -6.18
CA ILE A 293 10.79 50.29 -5.19
C ILE A 293 10.51 48.79 -5.34
N ILE A 294 10.33 48.32 -6.57
CA ILE A 294 10.05 46.90 -6.83
C ILE A 294 11.27 46.02 -6.51
N ARG A 295 12.49 46.49 -6.81
CA ARG A 295 13.74 45.81 -6.40
C ARG A 295 13.85 45.67 -4.89
N GLU A 296 13.48 46.72 -4.15
CA GLU A 296 13.50 46.68 -2.69
C GLU A 296 12.50 45.65 -2.14
N GLN A 297 11.30 45.57 -2.71
CA GLN A 297 10.31 44.55 -2.36
C GLN A 297 10.77 43.12 -2.66
N LEU A 298 11.42 42.89 -3.80
CA LEU A 298 12.02 41.60 -4.15
C LEU A 298 13.20 41.24 -3.23
N ASN A 299 14.04 42.20 -2.87
CA ASN A 299 15.12 42.00 -1.90
C ASN A 299 14.58 41.67 -0.51
N LYS A 300 13.47 42.30 -0.09
CA LYS A 300 12.79 41.97 1.16
C LYS A 300 12.29 40.53 1.16
N ILE A 301 11.59 40.09 0.11
CA ILE A 301 11.15 38.68 -0.05
C ILE A 301 12.33 37.71 -0.03
N THR A 302 13.44 38.08 -0.68
CA THR A 302 14.68 37.27 -0.70
C THR A 302 15.29 37.10 0.70
N THR A 303 15.17 38.12 1.53
CA THR A 303 15.69 38.12 2.91
C THR A 303 14.78 37.34 3.84
N GLU A 304 13.46 37.44 3.64
CA GLU A 304 12.44 36.70 4.39
C GLU A 304 12.40 35.21 4.01
N HIS A 305 12.80 34.85 2.78
CA HIS A 305 12.78 33.49 2.24
C HIS A 305 14.12 33.11 1.59
N PRO A 306 15.17 32.77 2.39
CA PRO A 306 16.51 32.49 1.90
C PRO A 306 16.60 31.25 1.00
N ASP A 307 15.66 30.31 1.15
CA ASP A 307 15.50 29.10 0.33
C ASP A 307 15.11 29.42 -1.13
N LEU A 308 14.38 30.52 -1.35
CA LEU A 308 14.01 31.00 -2.69
C LEU A 308 15.05 31.99 -3.26
N SER A 309 16.10 32.31 -2.51
CA SER A 309 17.09 33.33 -2.88
C SER A 309 17.84 33.02 -4.18
N PHE A 310 18.08 31.74 -4.48
CA PHE A 310 18.72 31.34 -5.72
C PHE A 310 17.82 31.60 -6.95
N GLU A 311 16.55 31.25 -6.87
CA GLU A 311 15.58 31.50 -7.95
C GLU A 311 15.42 33.01 -8.20
N ILE A 312 15.33 33.80 -7.13
CA ILE A 312 15.22 35.26 -7.22
C ILE A 312 16.48 35.89 -7.82
N ARG A 313 17.68 35.48 -7.41
CA ARG A 313 18.95 35.95 -8.00
C ARG A 313 19.11 35.54 -9.46
N TYR A 314 18.73 34.32 -9.79
CA TYR A 314 18.70 33.85 -11.17
C TYR A 314 17.77 34.74 -12.01
N TRP A 315 16.58 35.05 -11.52
CA TRP A 315 15.63 35.95 -12.18
C TRP A 315 16.20 37.36 -12.38
N PHE A 316 16.80 37.96 -11.35
CA PHE A 316 17.51 39.24 -11.50
C PHE A 316 18.60 39.21 -12.56
N SER A 317 19.35 38.11 -12.67
CA SER A 317 20.42 37.97 -13.67
C SER A 317 19.91 37.82 -15.11
N THR A 318 18.65 37.38 -15.28
CA THR A 318 17.97 37.27 -16.58
C THR A 318 17.25 38.55 -16.98
N ILE A 319 16.89 39.40 -16.02
CA ILE A 319 16.23 40.69 -16.24
C ILE A 319 17.24 41.68 -16.80
N GLY A 320 17.00 42.07 -18.04
CA GLY A 320 17.89 42.92 -18.84
C GLY A 320 18.47 42.22 -20.06
N LYS A 321 18.38 40.88 -20.17
CA LYS A 321 18.98 40.16 -21.31
C LYS A 321 18.01 39.79 -22.44
N GLU A 322 16.69 39.76 -22.25
CA GLU A 322 15.82 39.10 -23.26
C GLU A 322 14.48 39.76 -23.55
N LYS A 323 14.46 40.67 -24.54
CA LYS A 323 13.28 40.88 -25.43
C LYS A 323 12.87 39.62 -26.23
N LYS A 324 13.52 38.45 -26.04
CA LYS A 324 13.36 37.24 -26.87
C LYS A 324 12.83 35.98 -26.16
N LYS A 325 12.58 35.98 -24.84
CA LYS A 325 12.20 34.74 -24.10
C LYS A 325 10.76 34.67 -23.57
N LYS A 326 9.81 35.42 -24.13
CA LYS A 326 8.37 35.25 -23.80
C LYS A 326 7.84 33.82 -24.02
N SER A 327 8.54 32.96 -24.78
CA SER A 327 8.15 31.56 -25.00
C SER A 327 8.77 30.54 -24.02
N PHE A 328 9.78 30.91 -23.23
CA PHE A 328 10.48 29.94 -22.38
C PHE A 328 9.78 29.74 -21.04
N TRP A 329 9.18 30.82 -20.50
CA TRP A 329 8.54 30.81 -19.18
C TRP A 329 7.23 30.00 -19.11
N LYS A 330 6.49 29.87 -20.23
CA LYS A 330 5.32 28.98 -20.30
C LYS A 330 5.65 27.49 -20.22
N ARG A 331 6.91 27.09 -20.43
CA ARG A 331 7.34 25.67 -20.43
C ARG A 331 7.89 25.17 -19.08
N ILE A 332 8.22 26.07 -18.16
CA ILE A 332 8.82 25.70 -16.86
C ILE A 332 7.76 25.55 -15.76
N PHE A 333 6.57 26.13 -15.97
CA PHE A 333 5.50 26.18 -14.96
C PHE A 333 4.21 25.47 -15.38
N SER A 334 4.28 24.61 -16.41
CA SER A 334 3.29 23.54 -16.65
C SER A 334 3.91 22.23 -16.22
#